data_AF-A0A5C5BCH4-F1
#
_entry.id   AF-A0A5C5BCH4-F1
#
_cell.length_a   1.000
_cell.length_b   1.000
_cell.length_c   1.000
_cell.angle_alpha   90.00
_cell.angle_beta   90.00
_cell.angle_gamma   90.00
#
_symmetry.space_group_name_H-M   'P 1'
#
loop_
_entity.id
_entity.type
_entity.pdbx_description
1 polymer ?
#
loop_
_entity_poly.entity_id
_entity_poly.type
_entity_poly.pdbx_seq_one_letter_code
_entity_poly.pdbx_strand_id
1 'polypeptide(L)' 'MASKHTQRLDRAAESVSSIKDPLARLAAARAAREQFEKLEIDLVRSLRKEGTTWRTIGEVYGLTKQGAQQRFRSADS' A
#
# COMPACT_ATOMS: atom_id res chain seq x y z
N MET A 1 15.51 -4.27 16.11
CA MET A 1 14.20 -4.52 16.76
C MET A 1 13.11 -4.18 15.76
N ALA A 2 12.12 -5.05 15.54
CA ALA A 2 10.99 -4.72 14.68
C ALA A 2 10.22 -3.52 15.26
N SER A 3 9.78 -2.59 14.41
CA SER A 3 8.96 -1.47 14.85
C SER A 3 7.60 -1.97 15.38
N LYS A 4 6.98 -1.23 16.31
CA LYS A 4 5.61 -1.50 16.78
C LYS A 4 4.61 -1.61 15.62
N HIS A 5 4.88 -0.91 14.52
CA HIS A 5 4.05 -0.96 13.32
C HIS A 5 4.17 -2.30 12.59
N THR A 6 5.38 -2.82 12.42
CA THR A 6 5.63 -4.14 11.80
C THR A 6 4.94 -5.24 12.60
N GLN A 7 5.08 -5.22 13.93
CA GLN A 7 4.41 -6.20 14.79
C GLN A 7 2.88 -6.19 14.67
N ARG A 8 2.27 -5.01 14.47
CA ARG A 8 0.82 -4.91 14.26
C ARG A 8 0.39 -5.48 12.91
N LEU A 9 1.18 -5.29 11.87
CA LEU A 9 0.93 -5.87 10.55
C LEU A 9 1.07 -7.39 10.58
N ASP A 10 2.08 -7.92 11.25
CA ASP A 10 2.29 -9.37 11.41
C ASP A 10 1.07 -10.02 12.08
N ARG A 11 0.56 -9.43 13.17
CA ARG A 11 -0.65 -9.90 13.85
C ARG A 11 -1.90 -9.82 12.99
N ALA A 12 -2.03 -8.78 12.16
CA ALA A 12 -3.15 -8.67 11.23
C ALA A 12 -3.10 -9.77 10.16
N ALA A 13 -1.91 -10.06 9.62
CA ALA A 13 -1.69 -11.16 8.68
C ALA A 13 -1.97 -12.53 9.32
N GLU A 14 -1.50 -12.75 10.56
CA GLU A 14 -1.79 -13.95 11.33
C GLU A 14 -3.31 -14.14 11.53
N SER A 15 -4.00 -13.06 11.89
CA SER A 15 -5.46 -13.08 12.08
C SER A 15 -6.18 -13.50 10.80
N VAL A 16 -5.80 -12.95 9.65
CA VAL A 16 -6.35 -13.38 8.34
C VAL A 16 -6.02 -14.85 8.06
N SER A 17 -4.78 -15.27 8.29
CA SER A 17 -4.33 -16.65 8.02
C SER A 17 -5.08 -17.70 8.85
N SER A 18 -5.52 -17.32 10.05
CA SER A 18 -6.23 -18.17 11.02
C SER A 18 -7.71 -18.42 10.68
N ILE A 19 -8.27 -17.71 9.70
CA ILE A 19 -9.66 -17.91 9.25
C ILE A 19 -9.81 -19.34 8.71
N LYS A 20 -10.75 -20.10 9.28
CA LYS A 20 -10.93 -21.53 9.00
C LYS A 20 -11.48 -21.80 7.61
N ASP A 21 -12.47 -21.02 7.18
CA ASP A 21 -13.07 -21.17 5.85
C ASP A 21 -12.10 -20.66 4.77
N PRO A 22 -11.69 -21.50 3.79
CA PRO A 22 -10.69 -21.12 2.80
C PRO A 22 -11.11 -19.95 1.90
N LEU A 23 -12.39 -19.86 1.53
CA LEU A 23 -12.89 -18.79 0.67
C LEU A 23 -13.00 -17.47 1.44
N ALA A 24 -13.49 -17.48 2.67
CA ALA A 24 -13.52 -16.33 3.56
C ALA A 24 -12.11 -15.83 3.86
N ARG A 25 -11.14 -16.73 4.05
CA ARG A 25 -9.73 -16.37 4.23
C ARG A 25 -9.16 -15.64 3.02
N LEU A 26 -9.39 -16.17 1.81
CA LEU A 26 -8.97 -15.52 0.58
C LEU A 26 -9.65 -14.16 0.39
N ALA A 27 -10.95 -14.07 0.65
CA ALA A 27 -11.71 -12.83 0.56
C ALA A 27 -11.17 -11.77 1.53
N ALA A 28 -10.85 -12.15 2.78
CA ALA A 28 -10.27 -11.26 3.78
C ALA A 28 -8.86 -10.78 3.36
N ALA A 29 -8.01 -11.68 2.85
CA ALA A 29 -6.69 -11.31 2.34
C ALA A 29 -6.79 -10.33 1.16
N ARG A 30 -7.73 -10.58 0.23
CA ARG A 30 -8.00 -9.67 -0.88
C ARG A 30 -8.46 -8.30 -0.40
N ALA A 31 -9.41 -8.24 0.53
CA ALA A 31 -9.92 -6.99 1.08
C ALA A 31 -8.83 -6.20 1.81
N ALA A 32 -7.95 -6.88 2.56
CA ALA A 32 -6.81 -6.24 3.21
C ALA A 32 -5.85 -5.62 2.18
N ARG A 33 -5.51 -6.36 1.12
CA ARG A 33 -4.68 -5.84 0.01
C ARG A 33 -5.31 -4.58 -0.62
N GLU A 34 -6.60 -4.62 -0.94
CA GLU A 34 -7.31 -3.47 -1.54
C GLU A 34 -7.33 -2.24 -0.62
N GLN A 35 -7.42 -2.43 0.70
CA GLN A 35 -7.31 -1.33 1.66
C GLN A 35 -5.92 -0.71 1.67
N PHE A 36 -4.85 -1.52 1.62
CA PHE A 36 -3.48 -1.01 1.55
C PHE A 36 -3.18 -0.33 0.22
N GLU A 37 -3.69 -0.85 -0.90
CA GLU A 37 -3.58 -0.21 -2.22
C GLU A 37 -4.27 1.17 -2.23
N LYS A 38 -5.45 1.28 -1.62
CA LYS A 38 -6.13 2.57 -1.46
C LYS A 38 -5.31 3.55 -0.61
N LEU A 39 -4.81 3.08 0.54
CA LEU A 39 -3.95 3.89 1.41
C LEU A 39 -2.69 4.37 0.67
N GLU A 40 -2.05 3.51 -0.13
CA GLU A 40 -0.88 3.86 -0.94
C GLU A 40 -1.20 5.02 -1.90
N ILE A 41 -2.33 4.93 -2.62
CA ILE A 41 -2.79 5.99 -3.54
C ILE A 41 -3.06 7.30 -2.79
N ASP A 42 -3.74 7.25 -1.65
CA ASP A 42 -4.07 8.43 -0.85
C ASP A 42 -2.81 9.11 -0.29
N LEU A 43 -1.81 8.33 0.12
CA LEU A 43 -0.51 8.83 0.56
C LEU A 43 0.28 9.47 -0.59
N VAL A 44 0.32 8.83 -1.76
CA VAL A 44 0.95 9.42 -2.95
C VAL A 44 0.29 10.75 -3.31
N ARG A 45 -1.04 10.82 -3.32
CA ARG A 45 -1.79 12.07 -3.57
C ARG A 45 -1.45 13.14 -2.53
N SER A 46 -1.34 12.78 -1.26
CA SER A 46 -1.01 13.72 -0.18
C SER A 46 0.41 14.27 -0.33
N LEU A 47 1.39 13.40 -0.58
CA LEU A 47 2.77 13.78 -0.88
C LEU A 47 2.87 14.70 -2.10
N ARG A 48 2.07 14.43 -3.15
CA ARG A 48 2.00 15.28 -4.34
C ARG A 48 1.45 16.67 -4.03
N LYS A 49 0.42 16.77 -3.19
CA LYS A 49 -0.14 18.05 -2.71
C LYS A 49 0.86 18.84 -1.87
N GLU A 50 1.69 18.16 -1.09
CA GLU A 50 2.78 18.77 -0.30
C GLU A 50 4.01 19.17 -1.13
N GLY A 51 3.99 18.93 -2.45
CA GLY A 51 5.07 19.32 -3.37
C GLY A 51 6.15 18.26 -3.58
N THR A 52 6.00 17.06 -3.01
CA THR A 52 6.94 15.95 -3.24
C THR A 52 6.97 15.60 -4.73
N THR A 53 8.18 15.51 -5.29
CA THR A 53 8.34 15.27 -6.74
C THR A 53 8.07 13.81 -7.11
N TRP A 54 7.64 13.60 -8.34
CA TRP A 54 7.51 12.26 -8.92
C TRP A 54 8.79 11.43 -8.94
N ARG A 55 9.96 12.08 -8.98
CA ARG A 55 11.25 11.39 -8.87
C ARG A 55 11.41 10.79 -7.47
N THR A 56 11.21 11.61 -6.44
CA THR A 56 11.32 11.19 -5.02
C THR A 56 10.32 10.10 -4.68
N ILE A 57 9.08 10.19 -5.17
CA ILE A 57 8.08 9.12 -5.00
C ILE A 57 8.55 7.85 -5.71
N GLY A 58 9.08 7.96 -6.95
CA GLY A 58 9.59 6.83 -7.72
C GLY A 58 10.73 6.08 -7.04
N GLU A 59 11.61 6.77 -6.31
CA GLU A 59 12.73 6.16 -5.56
C GLU A 59 12.25 5.10 -4.56
N VAL A 60 11.11 5.31 -3.90
CA VAL A 60 10.50 4.33 -2.97
C VAL A 60 10.17 3.01 -3.66
N TYR A 61 9.82 3.06 -4.94
CA TYR A 61 9.40 1.90 -5.74
C TYR A 61 10.50 1.38 -6.67
N GLY A 62 11.70 1.98 -6.65
CA GLY A 62 12.74 1.68 -7.64
C GLY A 62 12.33 2.06 -9.08
N LEU A 63 11.45 3.05 -9.23
CA LEU A 63 10.92 3.51 -10.51
C LEU A 63 11.57 4.82 -10.95
N THR A 64 11.60 5.03 -12.27
CA THR A 64 11.89 6.35 -12.82
C THR A 64 10.73 7.31 -12.57
N LYS A 65 10.97 8.62 -12.75
CA LYS A 65 9.92 9.65 -12.69
C LYS A 65 8.70 9.29 -13.56
N GLN A 66 8.94 8.89 -14.81
CA GLN A 66 7.87 8.53 -15.76
C GLN A 66 7.14 7.26 -15.31
N GLY A 67 7.87 6.27 -14.79
CA GLY A 67 7.27 5.05 -14.23
C GLY A 67 6.36 5.33 -13.04
N ALA A 68 6.77 6.22 -12.13
CA ALA A 68 5.95 6.65 -11.00
C ALA A 68 4.69 7.40 -11.46
N GLN A 69 4.82 8.32 -12.41
CA GLN A 69 3.68 9.04 -12.99
C GLN A 69 2.68 8.10 -13.67
N GLN A 70 3.16 7.12 -14.41
CA GLN A 70 2.31 6.13 -15.07
C GLN A 70 1.59 5.25 -14.05
N ARG A 71 2.30 4.76 -13.03
CA ARG A 71 1.74 3.92 -11.96
C ARG A 71 0.65 4.63 -11.17
N PHE A 72 0.89 5.89 -10.81
CA PHE A 72 0.00 6.67 -9.94
C PHE A 72 -0.84 7.71 -10.69
N ARG A 73 -1.09 7.51 -11.99
CA ARG A 73 -1.85 8.45 -12.81
C ARG A 73 -3.25 8.76 -12.24
N SER A 74 -3.87 7.79 -11.58
CA SER A 74 -5.17 7.94 -10.91
C SER A 74 -5.11 8.73 -9.59
N ALA A 75 -3.93 8.89 -8.99
CA ALA A 75 -3.75 9.63 -7.73
C ALA A 75 -3.76 11.16 -7.95
N ASP A 76 -3.39 11.61 -9.15
CA ASP A 76 -3.38 13.02 -9.57
C ASP A 76 -4.74 13.51 -10.10
N SER A 77 -5.71 12.59 -10.28
CA SER A 77 -7.08 12.91 -10.72
C SER A 77 -7.97 13.39 -9.57
#